data_AF-A0A800DKE2-F1
#
_entry.id   AF-A0A800DKE2-F1
#
_cell.length_a   1.000
_cell.length_b   1.000
_cell.length_c   1.000
_cell.angle_alpha   90.00
_cell.angle_beta   90.00
_cell.angle_gamma   90.00
#
_symmetry.space_group_name_H-M   'P 1'
#
loop_
_entity.id
_entity.type
_entity.pdbx_description
1 polymer ?
#
loop_
_entity_poly.entity_id
_entity_poly.type
_entity_poly.pdbx_seq_one_letter_code
_entity_poly.pdbx_strand_id
1 'polypeptide(L)' 'MSETRRTSSGIEIEVVYSTPADPDLIGEPGEYPFTRGPYPTMYRGRLWTMRQYAG' A
#
# COMPACT_ATOMS: atom_id res chain seq x y z
N MET A 1 -11.06 11.15 -26.01
CA MET A 1 -11.74 11.51 -24.75
C MET A 1 -11.21 10.57 -23.70
N SER A 2 -10.43 11.06 -22.73
CA SER A 2 -9.91 10.22 -21.65
C SER A 2 -11.09 9.89 -20.74
N GLU A 3 -11.45 8.62 -20.64
CA GLU A 3 -12.49 8.14 -19.73
C GLU A 3 -11.91 8.16 -18.31
N THR A 4 -12.35 9.11 -17.48
CA THR A 4 -11.88 9.24 -16.10
C THR A 4 -12.41 8.07 -15.28
N ARG A 5 -11.52 7.15 -14.89
CA ARG A 5 -11.86 6.06 -13.96
C ARG A 5 -11.81 6.59 -12.54
N ARG A 6 -12.85 6.31 -11.75
CA ARG A 6 -12.95 6.70 -10.34
C ARG A 6 -13.22 5.49 -9.46
N THR A 7 -12.68 5.52 -8.24
CA THR A 7 -13.05 4.54 -7.20
C THR A 7 -14.47 4.81 -6.68
N SER A 8 -15.03 3.89 -5.89
CA SER A 8 -16.32 4.10 -5.20
C SER A 8 -16.29 5.29 -4.23
N SER A 9 -15.10 5.71 -3.78
CA SER A 9 -14.90 6.89 -2.94
C SER A 9 -14.64 8.18 -3.74
N GLY A 10 -14.71 8.14 -5.08
CA GLY A 10 -14.55 9.31 -5.94
C GLY A 10 -13.10 9.71 -6.24
N ILE A 11 -12.11 8.89 -5.87
CA ILE A 11 -10.69 9.16 -6.17
C ILE A 11 -10.44 8.85 -7.64
N GLU A 12 -9.82 9.79 -8.37
CA GLU A 12 -9.48 9.63 -9.78
C GLU A 12 -8.27 8.71 -9.96
N ILE A 13 -8.32 7.87 -10.98
CA ILE A 13 -7.25 6.94 -11.35
C ILE A 13 -6.75 7.31 -12.75
N GLU A 14 -5.47 7.64 -12.84
CA GLU A 14 -4.80 7.93 -14.11
C GLU A 14 -4.61 6.65 -14.93
N VAL A 15 -4.61 6.78 -16.26
CA VAL A 15 -4.42 5.61 -17.15
C VAL A 15 -3.00 5.06 -17.05
N VAL A 16 -2.01 5.94 -16.86
CA VAL A 16 -0.60 5.60 -16.74
C VAL A 16 0.04 6.50 -15.68
N TYR A 17 0.71 5.89 -14.69
CA TYR A 17 1.54 6.60 -13.72
C TYR A 17 2.99 6.55 -14.18
N SER A 18 3.54 7.69 -14.58
CA SER A 18 4.90 7.79 -15.15
C SER A 18 5.96 8.21 -14.13
N THR A 19 5.59 9.01 -13.13
CA THR A 19 6.51 9.50 -12.10
C THR A 19 6.53 8.53 -10.93
N PRO A 20 7.70 7.97 -10.55
CA PRO A 20 7.81 7.15 -9.36
C PRO A 20 7.60 7.99 -8.10
N ALA A 21 7.06 7.38 -7.06
CA ALA A 21 6.90 8.04 -5.77
C ALA A 21 8.26 8.30 -5.11
N ASP A 22 8.36 9.38 -4.35
CA ASP A 22 9.57 9.80 -3.64
C ASP A 22 9.95 8.77 -2.56
N PRO A 23 11.14 8.12 -2.66
CA PRO A 23 11.59 7.14 -1.66
C PRO A 23 11.64 7.69 -0.24
N ASP A 24 11.99 8.98 -0.08
CA ASP A 24 12.17 9.61 1.23
C ASP A 24 10.82 9.83 1.95
N LEU A 25 9.73 9.95 1.18
CA LEU A 25 8.37 10.02 1.74
C LEU A 25 7.82 8.66 2.16
N ILE A 26 8.39 7.56 1.64
CA ILE A 26 7.89 6.20 1.86
C ILE A 26 8.64 5.52 3.01
N GLY A 27 9.94 5.79 3.16
CA GLY A 27 10.79 5.25 4.22
C GLY A 27 11.07 3.75 4.11
N GLU A 28 11.64 3.17 5.17
CA GLU A 28 11.99 1.75 5.29
C GLU A 28 10.95 0.94 6.11
N PRO A 29 10.82 -0.39 5.91
CA PRO A 29 9.91 -1.21 6.71
C PRO A 29 10.37 -1.27 8.17
N GLY A 30 9.42 -1.16 9.11
CA GLY A 30 9.71 -1.15 10.54
C GLY A 30 10.14 0.21 11.09
N GLU A 31 10.18 1.25 10.26
CA GLU A 31 10.53 2.62 10.65
C GLU A 31 9.40 3.60 10.25
N TYR A 32 9.29 4.72 10.96
CA TYR A 32 8.34 5.77 10.60
C TYR A 32 8.64 6.29 9.18
N PRO A 33 7.64 6.49 8.29
CA PRO A 33 6.19 6.55 8.53
C PRO A 33 5.44 5.20 8.44
N PHE A 34 6.15 4.08 8.41
CA PHE A 34 5.62 2.71 8.36
C PHE A 34 4.80 2.39 7.10
N THR A 35 4.91 3.20 6.05
CA THR A 35 4.22 2.99 4.77
C THR A 35 4.56 1.62 4.16
N ARG A 36 5.79 1.13 4.35
CA ARG A 36 6.25 -0.20 3.87
C ARG A 36 5.97 -1.35 4.83
N GLY A 37 5.32 -1.07 5.96
CA GLY A 37 4.95 -2.04 6.97
C GLY A 37 5.57 -1.77 8.34
N PRO A 38 4.93 -2.25 9.43
CA PRO A 38 5.35 -1.94 10.80
C PRO A 38 6.52 -2.79 11.31
N TYR A 39 6.95 -3.82 10.57
CA TYR A 39 8.04 -4.72 11.00
C TYR A 39 9.13 -4.82 9.93
N PRO A 40 10.44 -4.82 10.27
CA PRO A 40 11.52 -4.84 9.28
C PRO A 40 11.51 -6.05 8.34
N THR A 41 11.09 -7.23 8.85
CA THR A 41 11.10 -8.48 8.07
C THR A 41 9.74 -8.85 7.48
N MET A 42 8.66 -8.18 7.90
CA MET A 42 7.27 -8.48 7.52
C MET A 42 7.00 -9.99 7.43
N TYR A 43 6.37 -10.44 6.35
CA TYR A 43 5.96 -11.82 6.11
C TYR A 43 7.11 -12.78 5.76
N ARG A 44 8.34 -12.28 5.57
CA ARG A 44 9.53 -13.14 5.50
C ARG A 44 9.95 -13.65 6.87
N GLY A 45 9.64 -12.91 7.94
CA GLY A 45 9.89 -13.34 9.32
C GLY A 45 8.71 -14.11 9.92
N ARG A 46 7.49 -13.58 9.77
CA ARG A 46 6.26 -14.23 10.25
C ARG A 46 5.11 -13.93 9.32
N LEU A 47 4.46 -14.97 8.78
CA LEU A 47 3.24 -14.83 7.98
C LEU A 47 2.13 -14.13 8.77
N TRP A 48 1.19 -13.49 8.07
CA TRP A 48 0.00 -12.93 8.71
C TRP A 48 -0.81 -14.04 9.39
N THR A 49 -1.50 -13.68 10.48
CA THR A 49 -2.41 -14.61 11.16
C THR A 49 -3.59 -14.92 10.24
N MET A 50 -3.74 -16.18 9.85
CA MET A 50 -5.00 -16.65 9.25
C MET A 50 -6.05 -16.74 10.37
N ARG A 51 -6.93 -15.74 10.43
CA ARG A 51 -7.96 -15.67 11.48
C ARG A 51 -9.30 -16.09 10.91
N GLN A 52 -9.72 -17.31 11.27
CA GLN A 52 -11.09 -17.77 11.07
C GLN A 52 -11.95 -17.23 12.20
N TYR A 53 -13.06 -16.57 11.84
CA TYR A 53 -14.10 -16.22 12.79
C TYR A 53 -15.17 -17.32 12.73
N ALA A 54 -15.33 -18.05 13.82
CA ALA A 54 -16.45 -18.96 14.00
C ALA A 54 -17.57 -18.21 14.74
N GLY A 55 -18.79 -18.34 14.23
CA GLY A 55 -20.00 -17.83 14.88
C GLY A 55 -20.38 -18.67 16.09
#